data_AF-A0A923IKG8-F1
#
_entry.id   AF-A0A923IKG8-F1
#
_cell.length_a   1.000
_cell.length_b   1.000
_cell.length_c   1.000
_cell.angle_alpha   90.00
_cell.angle_beta   90.00
_cell.angle_gamma   90.00
#
_symmetry.space_group_name_H-M   'P 1'
#
loop_
_entity.id
_entity.type
_entity.pdbx_description
1 polymer ?
#
loop_
_entity_poly.entity_id
_entity_poly.type
_entity_poly.pdbx_seq_one_letter_code
_entity_poly.pdbx_strand_id
1 'polypeptide(L)'
;MVILIVFLSSIFSSHAQTIKWEGKEFEISKVKASVVQFNGEDVLKVERDLEALPFQVENLAATVDEPTYVKLKNLDFENGIIEVKMLSQIQNPSPFPGAQGQ
;
A
#
# COMPACT_ATOMS: atom_id res chain seq x y z
N MET A 1 17.65 -37.15 -33.11
CA MET A 1 18.05 -36.39 -31.91
C MET A 1 17.05 -35.24 -31.78
N VAL A 2 16.01 -35.43 -30.97
CA VAL A 2 14.91 -34.47 -30.80
C VAL A 2 15.26 -33.59 -29.60
N ILE A 3 15.45 -32.28 -29.81
CA ILE A 3 15.54 -31.31 -28.72
C ILE A 3 14.34 -30.39 -28.87
N LEU A 4 13.29 -30.71 -28.12
CA LEU A 4 12.10 -29.88 -27.94
C LEU A 4 12.40 -28.88 -26.82
N ILE A 5 12.64 -27.62 -27.16
CA ILE A 5 12.81 -26.53 -26.19
C ILE A 5 11.42 -26.06 -25.77
N VAL A 6 10.98 -26.45 -24.58
CA VAL A 6 9.74 -25.94 -23.96
C VAL A 6 10.09 -24.65 -23.21
N PHE A 7 9.68 -23.51 -23.76
CA PHE A 7 9.68 -22.22 -23.06
C PHE A 7 8.59 -22.23 -21.98
N LEU A 8 8.98 -22.48 -20.73
CA LEU A 8 8.09 -22.36 -19.58
C LEU A 8 8.04 -20.88 -19.16
N SER A 9 7.10 -20.12 -19.70
CA SER A 9 6.82 -18.76 -19.27
C SER A 9 6.18 -18.79 -17.88
N SER A 10 6.99 -18.55 -16.84
CA SER A 10 6.52 -18.33 -15.47
C SER A 10 5.64 -17.07 -15.44
N ILE A 11 4.34 -17.27 -15.31
CA ILE A 11 3.39 -16.18 -15.09
C ILE A 11 3.64 -15.66 -13.67
N PHE A 12 4.34 -14.53 -13.55
CA PHE A 12 4.42 -13.81 -12.28
C PHE A 12 3.05 -13.19 -12.03
N SER A 13 2.14 -13.96 -11.43
CA SER A 13 0.92 -13.41 -10.84
C SER A 13 1.32 -12.56 -9.65
N SER A 14 1.57 -11.27 -9.90
CA SER A 14 1.56 -10.24 -8.86
C SER A 14 0.17 -10.26 -8.23
N HIS A 15 0.03 -10.92 -7.08
CA HIS A 15 -1.21 -10.89 -6.32
C HIS A 15 -1.25 -9.54 -5.63
N ALA A 16 -2.09 -8.63 -6.15
CA ALA A 16 -2.46 -7.42 -5.43
C ALA A 16 -3.02 -7.84 -4.06
N GLN A 17 -2.40 -7.36 -2.99
CA GLN A 17 -2.82 -7.72 -1.64
C GLN A 17 -4.15 -7.03 -1.33
N THR A 18 -5.10 -7.77 -0.77
CA THR A 18 -6.39 -7.22 -0.33
C THR A 18 -6.53 -7.33 1.18
N ILE A 19 -7.10 -6.31 1.82
CA ILE A 19 -7.45 -6.32 3.25
C ILE A 19 -8.94 -6.05 3.44
N LYS A 20 -9.52 -6.71 4.45
CA LYS A 20 -10.90 -6.49 4.87
C LYS A 20 -10.94 -5.64 6.13
N TRP A 21 -11.74 -4.59 6.11
CA TRP A 21 -11.97 -3.71 7.26
C TRP A 21 -13.39 -3.11 7.14
N GLU A 22 -14.13 -3.07 8.26
CA GLU A 22 -15.54 -2.62 8.31
C GLU A 22 -16.47 -3.25 7.25
N GLY A 23 -16.27 -4.54 6.96
CA GLY A 23 -17.04 -5.26 5.95
C GLY A 23 -16.81 -4.76 4.52
N LYS A 24 -15.74 -4.01 4.27
CA LYS A 24 -15.30 -3.55 2.95
C LYS A 24 -13.98 -4.20 2.57
N GLU A 25 -13.73 -4.27 1.26
CA GLU A 25 -12.51 -4.83 0.69
C GLU A 25 -11.65 -3.71 0.11
N PHE A 26 -10.37 -3.70 0.47
CA PHE A 26 -9.41 -2.71 0.00
C PHE A 26 -8.27 -3.39 -0.73
N GLU A 27 -7.94 -2.88 -1.91
CA GLU A 27 -6.72 -3.23 -2.65
C GLU A 27 -5.55 -2.39 -2.13
N ILE A 28 -4.41 -3.04 -1.89
CA ILE A 28 -3.20 -2.43 -1.34
C ILE A 28 -2.16 -2.31 -2.45
N SER A 29 -1.54 -1.12 -2.57
CA SER A 29 -0.42 -0.88 -3.49
C SER A 29 0.71 -0.16 -2.79
N LYS A 30 1.88 -0.81 -2.70
CA LYS A 30 3.15 -0.26 -2.18
C LYS A 30 3.04 0.34 -0.76
N VAL A 31 2.13 -0.20 0.04
CA VAL A 31 1.94 0.10 1.46
C VAL A 31 1.74 -1.21 2.24
N LYS A 32 2.07 -1.20 3.51
CA LYS A 32 1.68 -2.22 4.48
C LYS A 32 0.39 -1.74 5.13
N ALA A 33 -0.67 -2.54 5.05
CA ALA A 33 -1.94 -2.23 5.69
C ALA A 33 -2.29 -3.32 6.71
N SER A 34 -2.83 -2.91 7.85
CA SER A 34 -3.29 -3.81 8.91
C SER A 34 -4.45 -3.20 9.70
N VAL A 35 -5.33 -4.05 10.23
CA VAL A 35 -6.34 -3.61 11.19
C VAL A 35 -5.74 -3.67 12.58
N VAL A 36 -5.77 -2.56 13.30
CA VAL A 36 -5.21 -2.44 14.65
C VAL A 36 -6.18 -1.72 15.58
N GLN A 37 -6.08 -1.97 16.87
CA GLN A 37 -6.81 -1.20 17.87
C GLN A 37 -6.12 0.15 18.10
N PHE A 38 -6.86 1.25 17.95
CA PHE A 38 -6.38 2.60 18.25
C PHE A 38 -7.49 3.38 18.99
N ASN A 39 -7.17 3.91 20.18
CA ASN A 39 -8.12 4.63 21.03
C ASN A 39 -9.45 3.87 21.29
N GLY A 40 -9.41 2.54 21.33
CA GLY A 40 -10.60 1.71 21.56
C GLY A 40 -11.44 1.41 20.32
N GLU A 41 -11.00 1.83 19.12
CA GLU A 41 -11.66 1.55 17.84
C GLU A 41 -10.73 0.73 16.92
N ASP A 42 -11.30 -0.10 16.05
CA ASP A 42 -10.54 -0.85 15.04
C ASP A 42 -10.30 0.05 13.84
N VAL A 43 -9.03 0.37 13.56
CA VAL A 43 -8.66 1.28 12.47
C VAL A 43 -7.82 0.56 11.41
N LEU A 44 -7.95 0.98 10.16
CA LEU A 44 -7.05 0.58 9.08
C LEU A 44 -5.76 1.41 9.17
N LYS A 45 -4.71 0.82 9.74
CA LYS A 45 -3.37 1.40 9.72
C LYS A 45 -2.76 1.19 8.34
N VAL A 46 -2.25 2.27 7.75
CA VAL A 46 -1.58 2.26 6.45
C VAL A 46 -0.20 2.89 6.60
N GLU A 47 0.83 2.14 6.23
CA GLU A 47 2.22 2.58 6.32
C GLU A 47 2.92 2.36 4.98
N ARG A 48 3.81 3.27 4.58
CA ARG A 48 4.61 3.06 3.38
C ARG A 48 5.40 1.77 3.51
N ASP A 49 5.39 0.95 2.46
CA ASP A 49 6.20 -0.25 2.42
C ASP A 49 7.63 0.11 2.00
N LEU A 50 8.52 0.24 2.98
CA LEU A 50 9.92 0.58 2.76
C LEU A 50 10.74 -0.59 2.20
N GLU A 51 10.23 -1.82 2.26
CA GLU A 51 10.87 -2.97 1.60
C GLU A 51 10.56 -2.96 0.11
N ALA A 52 9.32 -2.63 -0.26
CA ALA A 52 8.90 -2.54 -1.66
C ALA A 52 9.32 -1.23 -2.34
N LEU A 53 9.33 -0.11 -1.60
CA LEU A 53 9.59 1.23 -2.14
C LEU A 53 10.41 2.09 -1.16
N PRO A 54 11.72 1.76 -0.98
CA PRO A 54 12.63 2.47 -0.08
C PRO A 54 12.88 3.90 -0.53
N PHE A 55 13.35 4.76 0.38
CA PHE A 55 13.82 6.11 0.02
C PHE A 55 15.23 6.03 -0.58
N GLN A 56 15.37 6.45 -1.85
CA GLN A 56 16.68 6.63 -2.48
C GLN A 56 17.12 8.09 -2.32
N VAL A 57 17.95 8.39 -1.33
CA VAL A 57 18.31 9.77 -0.96
C VAL A 57 19.02 10.50 -2.11
N GLU A 58 19.84 9.78 -2.87
CA GLU A 58 20.62 10.30 -3.99
C GLU A 58 19.74 10.57 -5.23
N ASN A 59 18.56 9.96 -5.30
CA ASN A 59 17.61 10.11 -6.40
C ASN A 59 16.17 9.90 -5.90
N LEU A 60 15.68 10.84 -5.07
CA LEU A 60 14.37 10.70 -4.43
C LEU A 60 13.24 10.55 -5.44
N ALA A 61 13.30 11.28 -6.55
CA ALA A 61 12.30 11.26 -7.62
C ALA A 61 11.98 9.83 -8.10
N ALA A 62 13.00 8.96 -8.20
CA ALA A 62 12.81 7.56 -8.63
C ALA A 62 11.96 6.71 -7.67
N THR A 63 11.75 7.16 -6.43
CA THR A 63 11.05 6.38 -5.40
C THR A 63 9.84 7.08 -4.79
N VAL A 64 9.72 8.41 -4.91
CA VAL A 64 8.60 9.17 -4.32
C VAL A 64 7.42 9.37 -5.27
N ASP A 65 7.64 9.27 -6.57
CA ASP A 65 6.60 9.53 -7.58
C ASP A 65 5.64 8.34 -7.79
N GLU A 66 6.00 7.16 -7.28
CA GLU A 66 5.19 5.95 -7.38
C GLU A 66 3.96 6.00 -6.45
N PRO A 67 2.75 5.66 -6.94
CA PRO A 67 1.55 5.76 -6.14
C PRO A 67 1.53 4.71 -5.01
N THR A 68 1.28 5.19 -3.79
CA THR A 68 1.11 4.37 -2.57
C THR A 68 -0.31 4.55 -2.04
N TYR A 69 -1.12 3.50 -2.02
CA TYR A 69 -2.53 3.64 -1.66
C TYR A 69 -3.15 2.38 -1.06
N VAL A 70 -4.26 2.60 -0.35
CA VAL A 70 -5.33 1.62 -0.18
C VAL A 70 -6.54 2.09 -0.98
N LYS A 71 -7.16 1.19 -1.75
CA LYS A 71 -8.27 1.52 -2.64
C LYS A 71 -9.48 0.68 -2.27
N LEU A 72 -10.58 1.35 -1.92
CA LEU A 72 -11.86 0.68 -1.71
C LEU A 72 -12.32 0.01 -3.01
N LYS A 73 -12.62 -1.29 -2.95
CA LYS A 73 -13.09 -2.12 -4.07
C LYS A 73 -14.56 -2.42 -3.93
N ASN A 74 -15.17 -2.85 -5.04
CA ASN A 74 -16.52 -3.41 -5.08
C ASN A 74 -17.58 -2.45 -4.51
N LEU A 75 -17.36 -1.14 -4.70
CA LEU A 75 -18.33 -0.11 -4.39
C LEU A 75 -18.86 0.46 -5.71
N ASP A 76 -20.12 0.20 -5.99
CA ASP A 76 -20.86 0.91 -7.04
C ASP A 76 -21.32 2.25 -6.45
N PHE A 77 -20.72 3.35 -6.90
CA PHE A 77 -20.89 4.68 -6.32
C PHE A 77 -21.27 5.67 -7.41
N GLU A 78 -22.56 6.01 -7.48
CA GLU A 78 -23.07 7.05 -8.38
C GLU A 78 -23.46 8.32 -7.59
N ASN A 79 -24.14 8.16 -6.46
CA ASN A 79 -24.56 9.25 -5.57
C ASN A 79 -24.31 8.85 -4.11
N GLY A 80 -23.81 9.78 -3.28
CA GLY A 80 -23.61 9.56 -1.85
C GLY A 80 -22.47 10.37 -1.25
N ILE A 81 -22.07 10.01 -0.03
CA ILE A 81 -20.96 10.62 0.71
C ILE A 81 -20.05 9.50 1.22
N ILE A 82 -18.75 9.63 0.98
CA ILE A 82 -17.73 8.83 1.63
C ILE A 82 -17.07 9.73 2.67
N GLU A 83 -17.25 9.41 3.95
CA GLU A 83 -16.60 10.12 5.04
C GLU A 83 -15.34 9.37 5.46
N VAL A 84 -14.23 10.09 5.58
CA VAL A 84 -12.93 9.52 5.96
C VAL A 84 -12.39 10.31 7.14
N LYS A 85 -12.23 9.64 8.28
CA LYS A 85 -11.53 10.18 9.44
C LYS A 85 -10.11 9.63 9.45
N MET A 86 -9.14 10.49 9.20
CA MET A 86 -7.73 10.11 9.08
C MET A 86 -6.88 10.81 10.14
N LEU A 87 -6.01 10.04 10.80
CA LEU A 87 -4.85 10.58 11.50
C LEU A 87 -3.61 10.39 10.61
N SER A 88 -2.99 11.49 10.20
CA SER A 88 -1.75 11.46 9.42
C SER A 88 -0.59 11.92 10.30
N GLN A 89 0.46 11.11 10.37
CA GLN A 89 1.64 11.38 11.19
C GLN A 89 2.90 10.82 10.54
N ILE A 90 4.03 11.48 10.76
CA ILE A 90 5.35 10.93 10.43
C ILE A 90 5.63 9.78 11.41
N GLN A 91 6.19 8.68 10.91
CA GLN A 91 6.62 7.58 11.76
C GLN A 91 7.67 8.05 12.77
N ASN A 92 7.63 7.53 13.99
CA ASN A 92 8.62 7.84 15.02
C ASN A 92 9.27 6.52 15.52
N PRO A 93 10.58 6.30 15.28
CA PRO A 93 11.51 7.20 14.59
C PRO A 93 11.18 7.35 13.10
N SER A 94 11.54 8.49 12.51
CA SER A 94 11.32 8.72 11.08
C SER A 94 12.22 7.80 10.24
N PRO A 95 11.66 7.08 9.25
CA PRO A 95 12.45 6.28 8.32
C PRO A 95 13.19 7.13 7.28
N PHE A 96 12.90 8.43 7.21
CA PHE A 96 13.55 9.37 6.29
C PHE A 96 14.17 10.54 7.08
N PRO A 97 15.52 10.63 7.13
CA PRO A 97 16.20 11.69 7.88
C PRO A 97 15.86 13.11 7.41
N GLY A 98 15.54 13.27 6.12
CA GLY A 98 15.17 14.57 5.53
C GLY A 98 13.70 14.97 5.76
N ALA A 99 12.91 14.18 6.49
CA ALA A 99 11.50 14.48 6.72
C ALA A 99 11.34 15.80 7.49
N GLN A 100 10.58 16.73 6.91
CA GLN A 100 10.27 18.04 7.49
C GLN A 100 9.00 17.95 8.34
N GLY A 101 8.93 18.68 9.45
CA GLY A 101 7.75 18.70 10.34
C GLY A 101 7.74 17.66 11.46
N GLN A 102 8.93 17.20 11.88
CA GLN A 102 9.10 16.40 13.10
C GLN A 102 9.08 17.25 14.37
#